data_AF-A0A352CN54-F1
#
_entry.id   AF-A0A352CN54-F1
#
_cell.length_a   1.000
_cell.length_b   1.000
_cell.length_c   1.000
_cell.angle_alpha   90.00
_cell.angle_beta   90.00
_cell.angle_gamma   90.00
#
_symmetry.space_group_name_H-M   'P 1'
#
loop_
_entity.id
_entity.type
_entity.pdbx_description
1 polymer ?
#
loop_
_entity_poly.entity_id
_entity_poly.type
_entity_poly.pdbx_seq_one_letter_code
_entity_poly.pdbx_strand_id
1 'polypeptide(L)'
;DVRTYWSGSAVKRVTGYDITGKAKEADGFIHLINSGACCLDACGEVKDENGNAVMKEWYDVTEKDIETIMNATEWCPADNGYFRGAGYSSRFLTRAEMPATMIRLNLVKNLGPVLQIAEGWTVNLPDEVSDVLWKRTDYTWPCTWFAPRCDGKEGSPFRNAYDVMNNWGANHGAISYGHIGADLITMASMLRIPVCMHNVPVSDIFRPAAWNAFGSDKEGADYRACAAYGPLYKTIR
;
A
#
# COMPACT_ATOMS: atom_id res chain seq x y z
N ASP A 1 8.54 -3.96 -2.06
CA ASP A 1 8.92 -2.84 -2.94
C ASP A 1 7.75 -2.33 -3.73
N VAL A 2 7.72 -1.04 -4.02
CA VAL A 2 6.84 -0.41 -5.01
C VAL A 2 7.53 -0.57 -6.37
N ARG A 3 7.34 -1.73 -6.99
CA ARG A 3 8.29 -2.23 -8.00
C ARG A 3 7.95 -1.77 -9.41
N THR A 4 6.68 -1.80 -9.80
CA THR A 4 6.29 -1.53 -11.19
C THR A 4 4.88 -0.99 -11.26
N TYR A 5 4.68 0.04 -12.07
CA TYR A 5 3.35 0.46 -12.49
C TYR A 5 2.99 -0.25 -13.80
N TRP A 6 1.81 -0.87 -13.82
CA TRP A 6 1.23 -1.50 -14.98
C TRP A 6 -0.01 -0.72 -15.42
N SER A 7 0.14 0.06 -16.51
CA SER A 7 -1.02 0.70 -17.15
C SER A 7 -1.93 -0.32 -17.81
N GLY A 8 -3.21 0.01 -17.98
CA GLY A 8 -4.14 -0.85 -18.73
C GLY A 8 -3.66 -1.18 -20.14
N SER A 9 -3.08 -0.21 -20.84
CA SER A 9 -2.48 -0.42 -22.17
C SER A 9 -1.26 -1.35 -22.15
N ALA A 10 -0.41 -1.28 -21.12
CA ALA A 10 0.75 -2.15 -20.98
C ALA A 10 0.33 -3.60 -20.70
N VAL A 11 -0.68 -3.80 -19.82
CA VAL A 11 -1.25 -5.13 -19.54
C VAL A 11 -1.87 -5.72 -20.79
N LYS A 12 -2.73 -4.97 -21.49
CA LYS A 12 -3.37 -5.40 -22.75
C LYS A 12 -2.35 -5.80 -23.80
N ARG A 13 -1.28 -5.01 -23.96
CA ARG A 13 -0.20 -5.28 -24.92
C ARG A 13 0.54 -6.60 -24.65
N VAL A 14 0.78 -6.95 -23.38
CA VAL A 14 1.64 -8.10 -23.04
C VAL A 14 0.88 -9.37 -22.70
N THR A 15 -0.42 -9.26 -22.40
CA THR A 15 -1.27 -10.39 -22.00
C THR A 15 -2.49 -10.59 -22.91
N GLY A 16 -2.87 -9.58 -23.70
CA GLY A 16 -4.14 -9.57 -24.43
C GLY A 16 -5.36 -9.30 -23.53
N TYR A 17 -5.19 -9.13 -22.22
CA TYR A 17 -6.26 -8.89 -21.25
C TYR A 17 -6.57 -7.39 -21.07
N ASP A 18 -7.86 -7.04 -21.12
CA ASP A 18 -8.31 -5.70 -20.72
C ASP A 18 -8.58 -5.70 -19.22
N ILE A 19 -7.89 -4.83 -18.48
CA ILE A 19 -8.08 -4.72 -17.03
C ILE A 19 -9.52 -4.29 -16.69
N THR A 20 -10.04 -4.79 -15.58
CA THR A 20 -11.41 -4.58 -15.10
C THR A 20 -11.43 -4.15 -13.62
N GLY A 21 -12.61 -3.83 -13.08
CA GLY A 21 -12.78 -3.52 -11.66
C GLY A 21 -11.91 -2.35 -11.17
N LYS A 22 -11.38 -2.46 -9.94
CA LYS A 22 -10.55 -1.43 -9.31
C LYS A 22 -9.29 -1.06 -10.09
N ALA A 23 -8.68 -2.03 -10.77
CA ALA A 23 -7.56 -1.77 -11.66
C ALA A 23 -7.96 -0.83 -12.81
N LYS A 24 -9.15 -1.03 -13.40
CA LYS A 24 -9.65 -0.15 -14.46
C LYS A 24 -10.03 1.24 -13.94
N GLU A 25 -10.67 1.31 -12.77
CA GLU A 25 -11.02 2.59 -12.12
C GLU A 25 -9.78 3.47 -11.87
N ALA A 26 -8.63 2.86 -11.58
CA ALA A 26 -7.36 3.55 -11.36
C ALA A 26 -6.48 3.72 -12.62
N ASP A 27 -6.98 3.33 -13.80
CA ASP A 27 -6.21 3.26 -15.06
C ASP A 27 -4.88 2.48 -14.94
N GLY A 28 -4.89 1.41 -14.15
CA GLY A 28 -3.73 0.56 -13.90
C GLY A 28 -3.62 0.12 -12.44
N PHE A 29 -2.50 -0.51 -12.13
CA PHE A 29 -2.18 -0.97 -10.78
C PHE A 29 -0.66 -1.01 -10.57
N ILE A 30 -0.27 -1.16 -9.30
CA ILE A 30 1.11 -1.18 -8.85
C ILE A 30 1.44 -2.61 -8.40
N HIS A 31 2.56 -3.13 -8.90
CA HIS A 31 3.17 -4.37 -8.42
C HIS A 31 3.89 -4.11 -7.11
N LEU A 32 3.33 -4.63 -6.02
CA LEU A 32 3.95 -4.63 -4.70
C LEU A 32 4.58 -6.00 -4.47
N ILE A 33 5.91 -6.04 -4.40
CA ILE A 33 6.68 -7.28 -4.30
C ILE A 33 7.94 -6.99 -3.50
N ASN A 34 8.05 -7.55 -2.30
CA ASN A 34 9.26 -7.39 -1.49
C ASN A 34 10.34 -8.36 -1.97
N SER A 35 11.60 -8.08 -1.68
CA SER A 35 12.75 -8.90 -2.09
C SER A 35 12.88 -10.21 -1.29
N GLY A 36 11.83 -11.04 -1.32
CA GLY A 36 11.82 -12.41 -0.80
C GLY A 36 10.97 -12.68 0.45
N ALA A 37 10.45 -11.67 1.14
CA ALA A 37 9.71 -11.87 2.40
C ALA A 37 8.46 -11.00 2.53
N CYS A 38 7.36 -11.56 3.02
CA CYS A 38 6.16 -10.83 3.42
C CYS A 38 5.44 -11.61 4.53
N CYS A 39 4.58 -10.95 5.31
CA CYS A 39 3.68 -11.66 6.21
C CYS A 39 2.78 -12.60 5.39
N LEU A 40 2.65 -13.85 5.85
CA LEU A 40 1.96 -14.90 5.07
C LEU A 40 0.44 -14.67 5.02
N ASP A 41 -0.10 -13.96 6.02
CA ASP A 41 -1.49 -13.51 6.12
C ASP A 41 -1.93 -12.73 4.87
N ALA A 42 -1.00 -12.04 4.20
CA ALA A 42 -1.26 -11.29 2.97
C ALA A 42 -1.52 -12.17 1.74
N CYS A 43 -1.51 -13.51 1.84
CA CYS A 43 -1.95 -14.40 0.76
C CYS A 43 -3.42 -14.17 0.36
N GLY A 44 -4.25 -13.61 1.24
CA GLY A 44 -5.64 -13.22 0.94
C GLY A 44 -6.63 -14.39 0.86
N GLU A 45 -6.21 -15.59 1.25
CA GLU A 45 -7.06 -16.80 1.19
C GLU A 45 -7.98 -16.96 2.41
N VAL A 46 -7.63 -16.35 3.54
CA VAL A 46 -8.42 -16.38 4.77
C VAL A 46 -9.75 -15.63 4.60
N LYS A 47 -10.85 -16.23 5.08
CA LYS A 47 -12.21 -15.67 4.99
C LYS A 47 -12.82 -15.39 6.37
N ASP A 48 -13.69 -14.39 6.42
CA ASP A 48 -14.60 -14.16 7.55
C ASP A 48 -15.85 -15.06 7.48
N GLU A 49 -16.75 -14.94 8.45
CA GLU A 49 -18.02 -15.69 8.53
C GLU A 49 -18.98 -15.40 7.36
N ASN A 50 -18.80 -14.28 6.66
CA ASN A 50 -19.59 -13.87 5.50
C ASN A 50 -18.94 -14.27 4.17
N GLY A 51 -17.77 -14.91 4.21
CA GLY A 51 -17.00 -15.33 3.04
C GLY A 51 -16.13 -14.22 2.42
N ASN A 52 -16.00 -13.06 3.06
CA ASN A 52 -15.13 -11.99 2.58
C ASN A 52 -13.66 -12.34 2.84
N ALA A 53 -12.77 -11.96 1.94
CA ALA A 53 -11.33 -12.08 2.16
C ALA A 53 -10.85 -11.05 3.20
N VAL A 54 -10.14 -11.53 4.22
CA VAL A 54 -9.70 -10.69 5.35
C VAL A 54 -8.29 -11.06 5.80
N MET A 55 -7.59 -10.09 6.40
CA MET A 55 -6.45 -10.38 7.27
C MET A 55 -6.92 -10.16 8.71
N LYS A 56 -6.94 -11.22 9.51
CA LYS A 56 -7.47 -11.21 10.88
C LYS A 56 -6.44 -10.70 11.88
N GLU A 57 -6.92 -10.18 12.99
CA GLU A 57 -6.12 -10.01 14.19
C GLU A 57 -5.64 -11.37 14.71
N TRP A 58 -4.43 -11.41 15.28
CA TRP A 58 -3.80 -12.67 15.68
C TRP A 58 -4.63 -13.51 16.66
N TYR A 59 -5.46 -12.87 17.49
CA TYR A 59 -6.32 -13.54 18.46
C TYR A 59 -7.60 -14.13 17.87
N ASP A 60 -7.92 -13.77 16.61
CA ASP A 60 -9.05 -14.31 15.84
C ASP A 60 -8.60 -15.31 14.76
N VAL A 61 -7.29 -15.52 14.60
CA VAL A 61 -6.72 -16.52 13.68
C VAL A 61 -6.94 -17.93 14.24
N THR A 62 -7.60 -18.78 13.46
CA THR A 62 -7.85 -20.19 13.80
C THR A 62 -6.80 -21.15 13.24
N GLU A 63 -6.74 -22.38 13.73
CA GLU A 63 -5.86 -23.43 13.16
C GLU A 63 -6.11 -23.64 11.66
N LYS A 64 -7.37 -23.60 11.23
CA LYS A 64 -7.76 -23.70 9.81
C LYS A 64 -7.23 -22.52 9.00
N ASP A 65 -7.23 -21.31 9.56
CA ASP A 65 -6.66 -20.14 8.88
C ASP A 65 -5.15 -20.32 8.70
N ILE A 66 -4.44 -20.83 9.71
CA ILE A 66 -3.01 -21.13 9.65
C ILE A 66 -2.71 -22.15 8.54
N GLU A 67 -3.45 -23.26 8.48
CA GLU A 67 -3.29 -24.25 7.41
C GLU A 67 -3.54 -23.64 6.02
N THR A 68 -4.57 -22.80 5.89
CA THR A 68 -4.90 -22.11 4.64
C THR A 68 -3.76 -21.20 4.18
N ILE A 69 -3.22 -20.39 5.09
CA ILE A 69 -2.10 -19.48 4.82
C ILE A 69 -0.85 -20.26 4.41
N MET A 70 -0.52 -21.34 5.12
CA MET A 70 0.65 -22.17 4.83
C MET A 70 0.52 -22.88 3.49
N ASN A 71 -0.66 -23.38 3.14
CA ASN A 71 -0.91 -24.02 1.84
C ASN A 71 -0.84 -23.05 0.65
N ALA A 72 -1.06 -21.76 0.88
CA ALA A 72 -0.93 -20.71 -0.13
C ALA A 72 0.52 -20.25 -0.36
N THR A 73 1.47 -20.71 0.48
CA THR A 73 2.85 -20.26 0.48
C THR A 73 3.80 -21.36 -0.01
N GLU A 74 4.61 -21.02 -1.01
CA GLU A 74 5.74 -21.84 -1.46
C GLU A 74 7.06 -21.26 -0.96
N TRP A 75 7.97 -22.12 -0.51
CA TRP A 75 9.31 -21.69 -0.07
C TRP A 75 10.33 -21.90 -1.18
N CYS A 76 10.70 -20.81 -1.86
CA CYS A 76 11.57 -20.88 -3.03
C CYS A 76 13.04 -20.61 -2.65
N PRO A 77 14.02 -21.43 -3.10
CA PRO A 77 15.44 -21.14 -2.92
C PRO A 77 15.79 -19.73 -3.42
N ALA A 78 16.58 -19.01 -2.63
CA ALA A 78 17.02 -17.67 -2.98
C ALA A 78 17.93 -17.67 -4.22
N ASP A 79 17.85 -16.61 -5.03
CA ASP A 79 18.74 -16.43 -6.17
C ASP A 79 20.17 -16.15 -5.71
N ASN A 80 21.09 -17.07 -5.98
CA ASN A 80 22.51 -16.97 -5.63
C ASN A 80 23.24 -15.82 -6.34
N GLY A 81 22.66 -15.26 -7.42
CA GLY A 81 23.16 -14.03 -8.04
C GLY A 81 23.08 -12.82 -7.11
N TYR A 82 22.07 -12.78 -6.24
CA TYR A 82 21.85 -11.73 -5.24
C TYR A 82 22.26 -12.16 -3.82
N PHE A 83 21.86 -13.36 -3.41
CA PHE A 83 21.97 -13.85 -2.04
C PHE A 83 22.98 -15.01 -1.97
N ARG A 84 24.28 -14.70 -1.94
CA ARG A 84 25.36 -15.72 -1.93
C ARG A 84 25.33 -16.68 -0.74
N GLY A 85 24.69 -16.27 0.36
CA GLY A 85 24.47 -17.10 1.55
C GLY A 85 23.27 -18.03 1.45
N ALA A 86 22.59 -18.09 0.30
CA ALA A 86 21.32 -18.79 0.08
C ALA A 86 20.21 -18.31 1.03
N GLY A 87 19.12 -19.09 1.12
CA GLY A 87 17.92 -18.80 1.89
C GLY A 87 16.67 -19.30 1.18
N TYR A 88 15.50 -19.10 1.79
CA TYR A 88 14.21 -19.36 1.17
C TYR A 88 13.34 -18.11 1.21
N SER A 89 12.82 -17.74 0.05
CA SER A 89 11.81 -16.69 -0.11
C SER A 89 10.40 -17.25 0.08
N SER A 90 9.51 -16.47 0.69
CA SER A 90 8.09 -16.84 0.86
C SER A 90 7.28 -16.38 -0.34
N ARG A 91 7.07 -17.29 -1.30
CA ARG A 91 6.33 -17.04 -2.52
C ARG A 91 4.84 -17.29 -2.31
N PHE A 92 4.03 -16.26 -2.51
CA PHE A 92 2.58 -16.37 -2.65
C PHE A 92 2.07 -15.26 -3.57
N LEU A 93 0.83 -15.39 -4.05
CA LEU A 93 0.08 -14.33 -4.70
C LEU A 93 -1.05 -13.92 -3.76
N THR A 94 -1.25 -12.62 -3.54
CA THR A 94 -2.43 -12.13 -2.83
C THR A 94 -3.68 -12.33 -3.70
N ARG A 95 -4.46 -13.37 -3.41
CA ARG A 95 -5.60 -13.86 -4.21
C ARG A 95 -6.94 -13.31 -3.75
N ALA A 96 -7.01 -12.00 -3.57
CA ALA A 96 -8.23 -11.35 -3.13
C ALA A 96 -8.32 -9.88 -3.57
N GLU A 97 -9.55 -9.41 -3.73
CA GLU A 97 -9.85 -7.98 -3.66
C GLU A 97 -10.15 -7.62 -2.20
N MET A 98 -9.18 -7.01 -1.52
CA MET A 98 -9.29 -6.57 -0.12
C MET A 98 -9.04 -5.07 -0.04
N PRO A 99 -9.74 -4.33 0.84
CA PRO A 99 -9.35 -2.96 1.16
C PRO A 99 -7.93 -2.97 1.74
N ALA A 100 -7.10 -2.05 1.28
CA ALA A 100 -5.73 -1.92 1.74
C ALA A 100 -5.30 -0.46 1.81
N THR A 101 -4.41 -0.16 2.75
CA THR A 101 -3.78 1.16 2.91
C THR A 101 -2.28 1.01 2.75
N MET A 102 -1.73 1.63 1.71
CA MET A 102 -0.27 1.74 1.50
C MET A 102 0.25 2.98 2.23
N ILE A 103 1.33 2.83 2.99
CA ILE A 103 1.82 3.82 3.96
C ILE A 103 3.33 3.98 3.78
N ARG A 104 3.82 5.23 3.83
CA ARG A 104 5.26 5.50 3.89
C ARG A 104 5.57 6.73 4.72
N LEU A 105 6.47 6.57 5.69
CA LEU A 105 7.14 7.67 6.37
C LEU A 105 8.46 7.97 5.65
N ASN A 106 8.68 9.24 5.30
CA ASN A 106 9.96 9.70 4.74
C ASN A 106 10.54 10.83 5.63
N LEU A 107 11.86 10.94 5.66
CA LEU A 107 12.56 12.04 6.33
C LEU A 107 13.08 13.01 5.27
N VAL A 108 12.57 14.23 5.27
CA VAL A 108 12.98 15.29 4.34
C VAL A 108 13.85 16.30 5.07
N LYS A 109 15.04 16.58 4.54
CA LYS A 109 15.96 17.56 5.13
C LYS A 109 15.27 18.92 5.25
N ASN A 110 15.42 19.57 6.41
CA ASN A 110 14.81 20.86 6.76
C ASN A 110 13.28 20.89 6.88
N LEU A 111 12.62 19.73 6.78
CA LEU A 111 11.19 19.59 7.04
C LEU A 111 10.91 18.59 8.18
N GLY A 112 11.66 17.48 8.21
CA GLY A 112 11.47 16.41 9.19
C GLY A 112 10.68 15.23 8.62
N PRO A 113 9.99 14.43 9.46
CA PRO A 113 9.16 13.32 9.01
C PRO A 113 7.92 13.82 8.25
N VAL A 114 7.58 13.15 7.15
CA VAL A 114 6.33 13.32 6.41
C VAL A 114 5.70 11.95 6.17
N LEU A 115 4.36 11.89 6.17
CA LEU A 115 3.61 10.66 5.95
C LEU A 115 2.88 10.69 4.60
N GLN A 116 2.98 9.61 3.84
CA GLN A 116 2.19 9.34 2.64
C GLN A 116 1.23 8.18 2.89
N ILE A 117 -0.01 8.33 2.45
CA ILE A 117 -1.10 7.37 2.63
C ILE A 117 -1.78 7.19 1.27
N ALA A 118 -1.98 5.96 0.83
CA ALA A 118 -2.78 5.65 -0.35
C ALA A 118 -3.72 4.49 -0.02
N GLU A 119 -4.99 4.79 0.20
CA GLU A 119 -6.04 3.77 0.27
C GLU A 119 -6.35 3.23 -1.11
N GLY A 120 -6.69 1.96 -1.19
CA GLY A 120 -7.01 1.27 -2.43
C GLY A 120 -7.42 -0.16 -2.15
N TRP A 121 -7.22 -1.02 -3.13
CA TRP A 121 -7.55 -2.43 -3.01
C TRP A 121 -6.42 -3.28 -3.55
N THR A 122 -6.20 -4.44 -2.93
CA THR A 122 -5.55 -5.53 -3.66
C THR A 122 -6.46 -5.94 -4.81
N VAL A 123 -5.93 -6.45 -5.91
CA VAL A 123 -6.74 -6.90 -7.06
C VAL A 123 -6.41 -8.34 -7.43
N ASN A 124 -7.44 -9.15 -7.63
CA ASN A 124 -7.32 -10.55 -8.01
C ASN A 124 -7.37 -10.67 -9.55
N LEU A 125 -6.24 -10.44 -10.21
CA LEU A 125 -6.13 -10.66 -11.66
C LEU A 125 -6.25 -12.15 -11.98
N PRO A 126 -6.77 -12.53 -13.17
CA PRO A 126 -6.73 -13.92 -13.61
C PRO A 126 -5.31 -14.51 -13.51
N ASP A 127 -5.22 -15.78 -13.13
CA ASP A 127 -3.95 -16.45 -12.84
C ASP A 127 -2.98 -16.39 -14.01
N GLU A 128 -3.49 -16.60 -15.24
CA GLU A 128 -2.71 -16.53 -16.47
C GLU A 128 -2.16 -15.12 -16.75
N VAL A 129 -2.88 -14.07 -16.34
CA VAL A 129 -2.43 -12.68 -16.45
C VAL A 129 -1.36 -12.40 -15.39
N SER A 130 -1.64 -12.75 -14.13
CA SER A 130 -0.70 -12.62 -13.01
C SER A 130 0.63 -13.31 -13.32
N ASP A 131 0.58 -14.54 -13.83
CA ASP A 131 1.74 -15.36 -14.15
C ASP A 131 2.64 -14.70 -15.22
N VAL A 132 2.06 -14.18 -16.31
CA VAL A 132 2.79 -13.47 -17.37
C VAL A 132 3.53 -12.25 -16.81
N LEU A 133 2.89 -11.46 -15.94
CA LEU A 133 3.48 -10.25 -15.35
C LEU A 133 4.54 -10.59 -14.30
N TRP A 134 4.27 -11.57 -13.43
CA TRP A 134 5.12 -11.94 -12.31
C TRP A 134 6.43 -12.60 -12.77
N LYS A 135 6.37 -13.50 -13.77
CA LYS A 135 7.56 -14.14 -14.38
C LYS A 135 8.56 -13.17 -15.00
N ARG A 136 8.11 -11.97 -15.37
CA ARG A 136 8.96 -10.90 -15.94
C ARG A 136 9.62 -10.01 -14.88
N THR A 137 9.29 -10.21 -13.61
CA THR A 137 9.79 -9.41 -12.49
C THR A 137 10.71 -10.27 -11.62
N ASP A 138 10.16 -10.95 -10.61
CA ASP A 138 10.89 -11.86 -9.72
C ASP A 138 9.90 -12.92 -9.22
N TYR A 139 9.88 -14.09 -9.87
CA TYR A 139 8.81 -15.08 -9.70
C TYR A 139 8.83 -15.83 -8.36
N THR A 140 9.95 -15.76 -7.63
CA THR A 140 10.14 -16.43 -6.34
C THR A 140 9.72 -15.56 -5.14
N TRP A 141 9.35 -14.31 -5.37
CA TRP A 141 9.05 -13.33 -4.32
C TRP A 141 7.54 -13.07 -4.19
N PRO A 142 7.01 -12.74 -2.99
CA PRO A 142 5.58 -12.60 -2.75
C PRO A 142 4.97 -11.43 -3.54
N CYS A 143 3.88 -11.70 -4.25
CA CYS A 143 3.26 -10.78 -5.20
C CYS A 143 1.91 -10.26 -4.68
N THR A 144 1.75 -8.93 -4.69
CA THR A 144 0.46 -8.26 -4.46
C THR A 144 0.25 -7.23 -5.58
N TRP A 145 -0.91 -7.30 -6.24
CA TRP A 145 -1.34 -6.26 -7.18
C TRP A 145 -2.20 -5.24 -6.44
N PHE A 146 -1.83 -3.96 -6.49
CA PHE A 146 -2.52 -2.91 -5.75
C PHE A 146 -3.08 -1.83 -6.68
N ALA A 147 -4.38 -1.58 -6.61
CA ALA A 147 -5.05 -0.49 -7.30
C ALA A 147 -5.41 0.62 -6.29
N PRO A 148 -4.76 1.80 -6.34
CA PRO A 148 -5.11 2.90 -5.45
C PRO A 148 -6.50 3.46 -5.80
N ARG A 149 -7.20 4.01 -4.80
CA ARG A 149 -8.40 4.81 -5.03
C ARG A 149 -8.00 6.14 -5.67
N CYS A 150 -8.46 6.37 -6.89
CA CYS A 150 -8.13 7.56 -7.67
C CYS A 150 -9.32 8.51 -7.80
N ASP A 151 -9.03 9.81 -7.96
CA ASP A 151 -10.03 10.87 -8.12
C ASP A 151 -10.21 11.33 -9.57
N GLY A 152 -9.32 10.90 -10.48
CA GLY A 152 -9.33 11.30 -11.89
C GLY A 152 -9.02 12.77 -12.14
N LYS A 153 -8.63 13.55 -11.13
CA LYS A 153 -8.46 15.01 -11.24
C LYS A 153 -7.08 15.35 -11.79
N GLU A 154 -7.04 16.20 -12.80
CA GLU A 154 -5.77 16.68 -13.36
C GLU A 154 -4.90 17.38 -12.30
N GLY A 155 -3.61 17.05 -12.27
CA GLY A 155 -2.66 17.57 -11.28
C GLY A 155 -2.73 16.91 -9.89
N SER A 156 -3.70 16.03 -9.64
CA SER A 156 -3.78 15.27 -8.39
C SER A 156 -2.74 14.14 -8.37
N PRO A 157 -2.03 13.90 -7.25
CA PRO A 157 -1.22 12.69 -7.10
C PRO A 157 -2.06 11.40 -7.08
N PHE A 158 -3.39 11.54 -7.03
CA PHE A 158 -4.35 10.43 -7.13
C PHE A 158 -5.18 10.46 -8.41
N ARG A 159 -4.71 11.14 -9.47
CA ARG A 159 -5.39 11.12 -10.77
C ARG A 159 -5.56 9.69 -11.30
N ASN A 160 -4.49 8.89 -11.26
CA ASN A 160 -4.46 7.47 -11.64
C ASN A 160 -3.32 6.75 -10.90
N ALA A 161 -3.18 5.43 -11.11
CA ALA A 161 -2.14 4.63 -10.48
C ALA A 161 -0.70 5.04 -10.85
N TYR A 162 -0.48 5.60 -12.05
CA TYR A 162 0.82 6.16 -12.42
C TYR A 162 1.19 7.34 -11.53
N ASP A 163 0.29 8.32 -11.37
CA ASP A 163 0.57 9.51 -10.56
C ASP A 163 0.79 9.14 -9.09
N VAL A 164 0.09 8.11 -8.58
CA VAL A 164 0.34 7.59 -7.24
C VAL A 164 1.75 7.06 -7.10
N MET A 165 2.22 6.21 -8.03
CA MET A 165 3.58 5.68 -7.99
C MET A 165 4.63 6.78 -8.22
N ASN A 166 4.38 7.71 -9.14
CA ASN A 166 5.31 8.78 -9.49
C ASN A 166 5.52 9.79 -8.34
N ASN A 167 4.51 9.97 -7.48
CA ASN A 167 4.60 10.82 -6.29
C ASN A 167 5.02 10.04 -5.03
N TRP A 168 5.22 8.72 -5.10
CA TRP A 168 5.63 7.92 -3.95
C TRP A 168 7.10 8.18 -3.60
N GLY A 169 7.37 8.56 -2.35
CA GLY A 169 8.66 9.13 -1.95
C GLY A 169 9.78 8.14 -1.65
N ALA A 170 9.57 6.83 -1.87
CA ALA A 170 10.57 5.79 -1.63
C ALA A 170 10.34 4.55 -2.50
N ASN A 171 11.30 3.63 -2.54
CA ASN A 171 11.15 2.34 -3.21
C ASN A 171 10.32 1.32 -2.39
N HIS A 172 10.03 1.60 -1.12
CA HIS A 172 9.23 0.75 -0.24
C HIS A 172 7.91 1.42 0.16
N GLY A 173 6.90 0.59 0.45
CA GLY A 173 5.68 0.95 1.16
C GLY A 173 5.35 -0.13 2.17
N ALA A 174 4.67 0.24 3.26
CA ALA A 174 4.04 -0.70 4.18
C ALA A 174 2.56 -0.81 3.83
N ILE A 175 2.02 -2.02 3.83
CA ILE A 175 0.63 -2.28 3.41
C ILE A 175 -0.11 -2.84 4.62
N SER A 176 -1.23 -2.22 4.96
CA SER A 176 -2.15 -2.68 5.99
C SER A 176 -3.47 -3.09 5.35
N TYR A 177 -4.10 -4.14 5.88
CA TYR A 177 -5.49 -4.49 5.56
C TYR A 177 -6.44 -3.40 6.07
N GLY A 178 -7.48 -3.12 5.29
CA GLY A 178 -8.46 -2.08 5.59
C GLY A 178 -8.11 -0.70 5.04
N HIS A 179 -9.08 0.20 5.13
CA HIS A 179 -8.95 1.64 4.84
C HIS A 179 -8.77 2.38 6.16
N ILE A 180 -7.53 2.47 6.61
CA ILE A 180 -7.14 3.02 7.92
C ILE A 180 -6.51 4.42 7.80
N GLY A 181 -6.71 5.10 6.66
CA GLY A 181 -6.07 6.38 6.39
C GLY A 181 -6.49 7.48 7.37
N ALA A 182 -7.76 7.50 7.79
CA ALA A 182 -8.26 8.45 8.79
C ALA A 182 -7.59 8.27 10.17
N ASP A 183 -7.38 7.02 10.59
CA ASP A 183 -6.68 6.69 11.84
C ASP A 183 -5.22 7.16 11.79
N LEU A 184 -4.55 6.92 10.65
CA LEU A 184 -3.17 7.36 10.41
C LEU A 184 -3.04 8.88 10.38
N ILE A 185 -3.99 9.60 9.76
CA ILE A 185 -4.03 11.07 9.76
C ILE A 185 -4.19 11.59 11.20
N THR A 186 -5.08 10.98 11.98
CA THR A 186 -5.29 11.34 13.38
C THR A 186 -4.02 11.12 14.19
N MET A 187 -3.42 9.93 14.10
CA MET A 187 -2.16 9.59 14.76
C MET A 187 -1.01 10.53 14.35
N ALA A 188 -0.86 10.81 13.05
CA ALA A 188 0.16 11.70 12.54
C ALA A 188 0.03 13.12 13.13
N SER A 189 -1.19 13.63 13.28
CA SER A 189 -1.44 14.93 13.91
C SER A 189 -1.07 14.95 15.40
N MET A 190 -1.33 13.86 16.14
CA MET A 190 -0.88 13.72 17.53
C MET A 190 0.65 13.75 17.63
N LEU A 191 1.35 13.21 16.64
CA LEU A 191 2.80 13.16 16.56
C LEU A 191 3.43 14.38 15.86
N ARG A 192 2.60 15.30 15.34
CA ARG A 192 3.01 16.48 14.56
C ARG A 192 3.83 16.11 13.32
N ILE A 193 3.42 15.05 12.65
CA ILE A 193 3.97 14.60 11.37
C ILE A 193 3.01 15.08 10.27
N PRO A 194 3.42 16.02 9.39
CA PRO A 194 2.57 16.44 8.28
C PRO A 194 2.31 15.28 7.31
N VAL A 195 1.08 15.20 6.82
CA VAL A 195 0.67 14.22 5.80
C VAL A 195 0.81 14.87 4.43
N CYS A 196 1.83 14.48 3.66
CA CYS A 196 2.19 15.13 2.41
C CYS A 196 1.49 14.55 1.16
N MET A 197 0.75 13.46 1.32
CA MET A 197 -0.02 12.82 0.25
C MET A 197 -1.07 11.89 0.87
N HIS A 198 -2.36 12.12 0.60
CA HIS A 198 -3.43 11.19 0.97
C HIS A 198 -4.66 11.28 0.05
N ASN A 199 -5.41 10.19 -0.07
CA ASN A 199 -6.71 10.11 -0.76
C ASN A 199 -7.90 9.87 0.18
N VAL A 200 -7.68 10.01 1.48
CA VAL A 200 -8.74 9.96 2.50
C VAL A 200 -9.75 11.10 2.27
N PRO A 201 -11.08 10.83 2.33
CA PRO A 201 -12.10 11.87 2.22
C PRO A 201 -11.93 12.98 3.25
N VAL A 202 -12.17 14.23 2.83
CA VAL A 202 -12.00 15.41 3.71
C VAL A 202 -12.89 15.36 4.95
N SER A 203 -14.06 14.71 4.86
CA SER A 203 -14.99 14.51 5.98
C SER A 203 -14.41 13.67 7.12
N ASP A 204 -13.45 12.82 6.81
CA ASP A 204 -12.90 11.83 7.74
C ASP A 204 -11.58 12.30 8.37
N ILE A 205 -11.09 13.47 7.93
CA ILE A 205 -9.91 14.11 8.51
C ILE A 205 -10.25 14.59 9.91
N PHE A 206 -9.77 13.85 10.90
CA PHE A 206 -9.90 14.20 12.31
C PHE A 206 -8.53 14.54 12.90
N ARG A 207 -8.42 15.75 13.46
CA ARG A 207 -7.19 16.31 14.05
C ARG A 207 -7.57 17.17 15.27
N PRO A 208 -6.63 17.52 16.16
CA PRO A 208 -6.91 18.44 17.26
C PRO A 208 -7.54 19.74 16.74
N ALA A 209 -8.56 20.24 17.42
CA ALA A 209 -9.33 21.42 16.97
C ALA A 209 -8.47 22.65 16.68
N ALA A 210 -7.30 22.75 17.33
CA ALA A 210 -6.34 23.81 17.10
C ALA A 210 -5.81 23.88 15.65
N TRP A 211 -5.80 22.77 14.88
CA TRP A 211 -5.43 22.80 13.45
C TRP A 211 -6.33 23.74 12.64
N ASN A 212 -7.60 23.88 13.01
CA ASN A 212 -8.54 24.75 12.29
C ASN A 212 -8.14 26.24 12.38
N ALA A 213 -7.42 26.64 13.43
CA ALA A 213 -6.91 28.01 13.57
C ALA A 213 -5.73 28.31 12.62
N PHE A 214 -5.08 27.28 12.06
CA PHE A 214 -4.00 27.45 11.09
C PHE A 214 -4.52 27.60 9.64
N GLY A 215 -5.83 27.52 9.40
CA GLY A 215 -6.45 27.79 8.10
C GLY A 215 -7.50 26.76 7.69
N SER A 216 -8.31 27.10 6.69
CA SER A 216 -9.36 26.22 6.12
C SER A 216 -8.82 25.20 5.13
N ASP A 217 -7.73 25.52 4.42
CA ASP A 217 -6.99 24.57 3.59
C ASP A 217 -6.31 23.51 4.47
N LYS A 218 -6.74 22.25 4.33
CA LYS A 218 -6.40 21.16 5.26
C LYS A 218 -4.94 20.73 5.17
N GLU A 219 -4.33 20.81 4.01
CA GLU A 219 -2.91 20.49 3.82
C GLU A 219 -2.04 21.62 4.41
N GLY A 220 -2.25 22.87 3.99
CA GLY A 220 -1.48 24.00 4.50
C GLY A 220 -1.64 24.19 6.01
N ALA A 221 -2.83 23.97 6.56
CA ALA A 221 -3.05 24.02 8.00
C ALA A 221 -2.25 22.93 8.74
N ASP A 222 -2.10 21.75 8.15
CA ASP A 222 -1.32 20.65 8.73
C ASP A 222 0.16 21.01 8.86
N TYR A 223 0.75 21.49 7.75
CA TYR A 223 2.15 21.90 7.73
C TYR A 223 2.42 23.03 8.73
N ARG A 224 1.56 24.05 8.78
CA ARG A 224 1.71 25.17 9.71
C ARG A 224 1.56 24.73 11.16
N ALA A 225 0.58 23.89 11.48
CA ALA A 225 0.38 23.38 12.84
C ALA A 225 1.54 22.47 13.28
N CYS A 226 1.99 21.54 12.42
CA CYS A 226 3.12 20.66 12.71
C CYS A 226 4.41 21.47 12.94
N ALA A 227 4.68 22.48 12.11
CA ALA A 227 5.82 23.37 12.28
C ALA A 227 5.73 24.21 13.58
N ALA A 228 4.54 24.70 13.93
CA ALA A 228 4.34 25.53 15.12
C ALA A 228 4.49 24.73 16.43
N TYR A 229 3.96 23.50 16.48
CA TYR A 229 3.97 22.68 17.69
C TYR A 229 5.22 21.81 17.82
N GLY A 230 5.83 21.42 16.71
CA GLY A 230 7.04 20.59 16.70
C GLY A 230 6.86 19.18 17.28
N PRO A 231 7.95 18.40 17.33
CA PRO A 231 7.93 17.02 17.83
C PRO A 231 7.55 16.94 19.32
N LEU A 232 6.82 15.89 19.70
CA LEU A 232 6.23 15.75 21.04
C LEU A 232 7.25 15.72 22.19
N TYR A 233 8.36 15.00 22.05
CA TYR A 233 9.23 14.68 23.19
C TYR A 233 10.47 15.58 23.31
N LYS A 234 11.03 16.04 22.19
CA LYS A 234 12.23 16.88 22.22
C LYS A 234 12.30 17.73 20.97
N THR A 235 12.39 19.05 21.17
CA THR A 235 12.77 19.98 20.11
C THR A 235 14.30 20.04 20.08
N ILE A 236 14.93 19.70 18.95
CA ILE A 236 16.32 20.08 18.71
C ILE A 236 16.24 21.43 17.99
N ARG A 237 16.29 22.53 18.76
CA ARG A 237 16.50 23.86 18.21
C ARG A 237 17.96 24.07 17.87
#